data_AF-A0A5N5ZF72-F1
#
_entry.id   AF-A0A5N5ZF72-F1
#
_cell.length_a   1.000
_cell.length_b   1.000
_cell.length_c   1.000
_cell.angle_alpha   90.00
_cell.angle_beta   90.00
_cell.angle_gamma   90.00
#
_symmetry.space_group_name_H-M   'P 1'
#
loop_
_entity.id
_entity.type
_entity.pdbx_description
1 polymer ?
#
loop_
_entity_poly.entity_id
_entity_poly.type
_entity_poly.pdbx_seq_one_letter_code
_entity_poly.pdbx_strand_id
1 'polypeptide(L)'
;MDSKDNKGNLEPHEADKRMENMAKLAKEAEHGIEIERLRAENKKEIQKNENDRNKSKLHHSMGERARLHQQSVQEVDQIYDEKNQKVTQKTFIFAKGIYKEHGDSASKNFSNSKLRGLLKHDFKEEKETTTKQNKELSDKFNKNKDVDMDK
;
A
#
# COMPACT_ATOMS: atom_id res chain seq x y z
N MET A 1 20.39 -21.12 3.79
CA MET A 1 18.94 -21.26 4.07
C MET A 1 18.24 -20.15 3.33
N ASP A 2 17.92 -20.43 2.07
CA ASP A 2 17.34 -19.46 1.16
C ASP A 2 15.94 -19.06 1.63
N SER A 3 15.82 -17.77 1.92
CA SER A 3 14.57 -17.09 2.22
C SER A 3 13.55 -17.46 1.17
N LYS A 4 12.48 -18.13 1.62
CA LYS A 4 11.24 -18.39 0.89
C LYS A 4 10.89 -17.15 0.07
N ASP A 5 11.21 -17.18 -1.23
CA ASP A 5 10.61 -16.30 -2.20
C ASP A 5 9.11 -16.46 -2.01
N ASN A 6 8.47 -15.42 -1.49
CA ASN A 6 7.04 -15.35 -1.31
C ASN A 6 6.37 -15.56 -2.68
N LYS A 7 6.10 -16.82 -3.02
CA LYS A 7 5.05 -17.27 -3.94
C LYS A 7 3.69 -17.10 -3.25
N GLY A 8 3.52 -16.03 -2.50
CA GLY A 8 2.30 -15.69 -1.80
C GLY A 8 1.59 -14.66 -2.65
N ASN A 9 0.41 -15.01 -3.12
CA ASN A 9 -0.50 -14.11 -3.80
C ASN A 9 -0.55 -12.78 -3.04
N LEU A 10 0.02 -11.72 -3.61
CA LEU A 10 -0.02 -10.41 -2.97
C LEU A 10 -1.43 -9.86 -3.10
N GLU A 11 -1.97 -9.40 -1.98
CA GLU A 11 -3.20 -8.64 -1.99
C GLU A 11 -3.06 -7.38 -2.86
N PRO A 12 -4.12 -6.93 -3.54
CA PRO A 12 -4.06 -5.78 -4.45
C PRO A 12 -3.44 -4.53 -3.83
N HIS A 13 -3.77 -4.23 -2.57
CA HIS A 13 -3.25 -3.08 -1.84
C HIS A 13 -1.75 -3.20 -1.52
N GLU A 14 -1.27 -4.40 -1.21
CA GLU A 14 0.16 -4.64 -0.98
C GLU A 14 0.96 -4.50 -2.26
N ALA A 15 0.44 -5.04 -3.36
CA ALA A 15 1.07 -4.94 -4.67
C ALA A 15 1.17 -3.47 -5.11
N ASP A 16 0.10 -2.68 -4.92
CA ASP A 16 0.08 -1.25 -5.25
C ASP A 16 1.17 -0.48 -4.51
N LYS A 17 1.26 -0.66 -3.18
CA LYS A 17 2.27 0.01 -2.34
C LYS A 17 3.69 -0.41 -2.71
N ARG A 18 3.91 -1.67 -3.10
CA ARG A 18 5.23 -2.15 -3.52
C ARG A 18 5.62 -1.58 -4.88
N MET A 19 4.69 -1.51 -5.84
CA MET A 19 4.95 -0.90 -7.15
C MET A 19 5.25 0.59 -7.02
N GLU A 20 4.53 1.32 -6.17
CA GLU A 20 4.83 2.72 -5.87
C GLU A 20 6.26 2.92 -5.34
N ASN A 21 6.67 2.08 -4.40
CA ASN A 21 8.04 2.13 -3.87
C ASN A 21 9.08 1.78 -4.95
N MET A 22 8.79 0.81 -5.81
CA MET A 22 9.69 0.46 -6.92
C MET A 22 9.86 1.63 -7.90
N ALA A 23 8.79 2.36 -8.21
CA ALA A 23 8.86 3.54 -9.05
C ALA A 23 9.69 4.66 -8.42
N LYS A 24 9.50 4.92 -7.12
CA LYS A 24 10.27 5.93 -6.36
C LYS A 24 11.76 5.61 -6.24
N LEU A 25 12.11 4.32 -6.20
CA LEU A 25 13.48 3.83 -6.03
C LEU A 25 14.13 3.42 -7.36
N ALA A 26 13.48 3.71 -8.49
CA ALA A 26 14.07 3.52 -9.79
C ALA A 26 15.28 4.46 -9.95
N LYS A 27 16.37 3.95 -10.51
CA LYS A 27 17.60 4.74 -10.71
C LYS A 27 17.40 5.85 -11.74
N GLU A 28 16.59 5.58 -12.76
CA GLU A 28 16.29 6.49 -13.86
C GLU A 28 14.79 6.78 -13.89
N ALA A 29 14.43 8.02 -14.26
CA ALA A 29 13.06 8.49 -14.26
C ALA A 29 12.17 7.70 -15.25
N GLU A 30 12.72 7.27 -16.38
CA GLU A 30 11.98 6.54 -17.42
C GLU A 30 11.43 5.21 -16.88
N HIS A 31 12.23 4.45 -16.14
CA HIS A 31 11.80 3.20 -15.52
C HIS A 31 10.81 3.43 -14.37
N GLY A 32 10.96 4.53 -13.62
CA GLY A 32 9.98 4.93 -12.61
C GLY A 32 8.61 5.23 -13.23
N ILE A 33 8.61 5.94 -14.36
CA ILE A 33 7.40 6.25 -15.15
C ILE A 33 6.78 4.97 -15.71
N GLU A 34 7.59 4.03 -16.20
CA GLU A 34 7.10 2.75 -16.71
C GLU A 34 6.40 1.92 -15.62
N ILE A 35 6.97 1.87 -14.42
CA ILE A 35 6.35 1.19 -13.27
C ILE A 35 5.04 1.88 -12.86
N GLU A 36 4.99 3.21 -12.83
CA GLU A 36 3.75 3.95 -12.55
C GLU A 36 2.70 3.76 -13.65
N ARG A 37 3.11 3.64 -14.92
CA ARG A 37 2.21 3.30 -16.02
C ARG A 37 1.58 1.92 -15.80
N LEU A 38 2.39 0.91 -15.49
CA LEU A 38 1.89 -0.43 -15.15
C LEU A 38 0.92 -0.39 -13.97
N ARG A 39 1.25 0.38 -12.92
CA ARG A 39 0.37 0.58 -11.75
C ARG A 39 -0.97 1.20 -12.14
N ALA A 40 -0.97 2.23 -13.00
CA ALA A 40 -2.18 2.88 -13.48
C ALA A 40 -3.04 1.96 -14.35
N GLU A 41 -2.41 1.16 -15.23
CA GLU A 41 -3.09 0.16 -16.05
C GLU A 41 -3.74 -0.94 -15.17
N ASN A 42 -3.06 -1.39 -14.11
CA ASN A 42 -3.61 -2.34 -13.14
C ASN A 42 -4.88 -1.80 -12.46
N LYS A 43 -4.85 -0.54 -12.00
CA LYS A 43 -6.01 0.11 -11.36
C LYS A 43 -7.20 0.21 -12.32
N LYS A 44 -6.93 0.58 -13.58
CA LYS A 44 -7.97 0.64 -14.62
C LYS A 44 -8.62 -0.72 -14.88
N GLU A 45 -7.83 -1.79 -14.95
CA GLU A 45 -8.37 -3.12 -15.21
C GLU A 45 -9.15 -3.67 -14.00
N ILE A 46 -8.69 -3.41 -12.77
CA ILE A 46 -9.45 -3.75 -11.55
C ILE A 46 -10.79 -3.00 -11.53
N GLN A 47 -10.79 -1.70 -11.84
CA GLN A 47 -12.03 -0.92 -11.89
C GLN A 47 -13.01 -1.46 -12.94
N LYS A 48 -12.50 -1.89 -14.09
CA LYS A 48 -13.30 -2.52 -15.14
C LYS A 48 -13.91 -3.83 -14.65
N ASN A 49 -13.12 -4.68 -14.00
CA ASN A 49 -13.61 -5.93 -13.41
C ASN A 49 -14.69 -5.69 -12.34
N GLU A 50 -14.57 -4.63 -11.53
CA GLU A 50 -15.62 -4.26 -10.57
C GLU A 50 -16.92 -3.83 -11.25
N ASN A 51 -16.82 -3.07 -12.33
CA ASN A 51 -17.99 -2.66 -13.13
C ASN A 51 -18.67 -3.87 -13.77
N ASP A 52 -17.88 -4.79 -14.34
CA ASP A 52 -18.38 -6.02 -14.93
C ASP A 52 -19.00 -6.93 -13.87
N ARG A 53 -18.41 -7.02 -12.66
CA ARG A 53 -18.99 -7.72 -11.51
C ARG A 53 -20.36 -7.17 -11.13
N ASN A 54 -20.47 -5.85 -11.01
CA ASN A 54 -21.74 -5.20 -10.67
C ASN A 54 -22.81 -5.44 -11.74
N LYS A 55 -22.41 -5.40 -13.02
CA LYS A 55 -23.30 -5.73 -14.14
C LYS A 55 -23.76 -7.19 -14.11
N SER A 56 -22.84 -8.13 -13.83
CA SER A 56 -23.19 -9.55 -13.66
C SER A 56 -24.15 -9.77 -12.49
N LYS A 57 -23.98 -9.07 -11.36
CA LYS A 57 -24.93 -9.13 -10.22
C LYS A 57 -26.31 -8.60 -10.59
N LEU A 58 -26.37 -7.51 -11.34
CA LEU A 58 -27.63 -6.97 -11.86
C LEU A 58 -28.31 -8.01 -12.76
N HIS A 59 -27.58 -8.61 -13.70
CA HIS A 59 -28.13 -9.66 -14.58
C HIS A 59 -28.64 -10.87 -13.80
N HIS A 60 -27.92 -11.31 -12.76
CA HIS A 60 -28.40 -12.37 -11.86
C HIS A 60 -29.76 -11.99 -11.27
N SER A 61 -29.88 -10.79 -10.69
CA SER A 61 -31.16 -10.33 -10.09
C SER A 61 -32.31 -10.24 -11.09
N MET A 62 -32.02 -9.87 -12.34
CA MET A 62 -33.02 -9.83 -13.42
C MET A 62 -33.40 -11.23 -13.89
N GLY A 63 -32.42 -12.14 -13.99
CA GLY A 63 -32.65 -13.54 -14.36
C GLY A 63 -33.50 -14.27 -13.34
N GLU A 64 -33.25 -14.08 -12.04
CA GLU A 64 -34.07 -14.63 -10.96
C GLU A 64 -35.53 -14.15 -11.06
N ARG A 65 -35.75 -12.84 -11.33
CA ARG A 65 -37.10 -12.30 -11.57
C ARG A 65 -37.77 -12.93 -12.79
N ALA A 66 -37.00 -13.20 -13.84
CA ALA A 66 -37.47 -13.87 -15.06
C ALA A 66 -37.56 -15.40 -14.92
N ARG A 67 -37.25 -15.96 -13.74
CA ARG A 67 -37.18 -17.41 -13.46
C ARG A 67 -36.22 -18.16 -14.40
N LEU A 68 -35.17 -17.49 -14.83
CA LEU A 68 -34.10 -18.07 -15.64
C LEU A 68 -33.01 -18.62 -14.71
N HIS A 69 -32.42 -19.75 -15.09
CA HIS A 69 -31.26 -20.28 -14.38
C HIS A 69 -30.08 -19.32 -14.52
N GLN A 70 -29.46 -18.95 -13.40
CA GLN A 70 -28.32 -18.03 -13.33
C GLN A 70 -27.21 -18.63 -12.47
N GLN A 71 -25.97 -18.26 -12.75
CA GLN A 71 -24.86 -18.49 -11.83
C GLN A 71 -25.13 -17.79 -10.50
N SER A 72 -24.64 -18.35 -9.40
CA SER A 72 -24.85 -17.73 -8.09
C SER A 72 -24.03 -16.44 -7.96
N VAL A 73 -24.51 -15.49 -7.14
CA VAL A 73 -23.76 -14.25 -6.84
C VAL A 73 -22.38 -14.56 -6.26
N GLN A 74 -22.27 -15.62 -5.46
CA GLN A 74 -21.01 -16.06 -4.85
C GLN A 74 -20.00 -16.54 -5.90
N GLU A 75 -20.44 -17.29 -6.91
CA GLU A 75 -19.60 -17.71 -8.03
C GLU A 75 -19.12 -16.50 -8.85
N VAL A 76 -20.01 -15.53 -9.10
CA VAL A 76 -19.65 -14.29 -9.79
C VAL A 76 -18.57 -13.54 -9.01
N ASP A 77 -18.73 -13.41 -7.68
CA ASP A 77 -17.74 -12.74 -6.83
C ASP A 77 -16.37 -13.44 -6.88
N GLN A 78 -16.34 -14.77 -6.74
CA GLN A 78 -15.11 -15.56 -6.84
C GLN A 78 -14.40 -15.40 -8.18
N ILE A 79 -15.14 -15.42 -9.30
CA ILE A 79 -14.57 -15.24 -10.64
C ILE A 79 -13.84 -13.90 -10.76
N TYR A 80 -14.44 -12.81 -10.26
CA TYR A 80 -13.83 -11.49 -10.37
C TYR A 80 -12.70 -11.26 -9.36
N ASP A 81 -12.76 -11.87 -8.18
CA ASP A 81 -11.66 -11.85 -7.21
C ASP A 81 -10.42 -12.58 -7.77
N GLU A 82 -10.61 -13.75 -8.38
CA GLU A 82 -9.53 -14.47 -9.07
C GLU A 82 -8.95 -13.70 -10.25
N LYS A 83 -9.81 -13.05 -11.06
CA LYS A 83 -9.37 -12.20 -12.16
C LYS A 83 -8.52 -11.04 -11.65
N ASN A 84 -8.96 -10.34 -10.61
CA ASN A 84 -8.24 -9.23 -10.00
C ASN A 84 -6.89 -9.68 -9.43
N GLN A 85 -6.85 -10.86 -8.81
CA GLN A 85 -5.61 -11.44 -8.28
C GLN A 85 -4.62 -11.77 -9.41
N LYS A 86 -5.08 -12.38 -10.51
CA LYS A 86 -4.24 -12.68 -11.69
C LYS A 86 -3.68 -11.40 -12.33
N VAL A 87 -4.52 -10.38 -12.51
CA VAL A 87 -4.11 -9.09 -13.09
C VAL A 87 -3.08 -8.40 -12.19
N THR A 88 -3.34 -8.35 -10.88
CA THR A 88 -2.43 -7.78 -9.88
C THR A 88 -1.07 -8.48 -9.89
N GLN A 89 -1.06 -9.81 -9.85
CA GLN A 89 0.18 -10.58 -9.84
C GLN A 89 0.99 -10.40 -11.12
N LYS A 90 0.32 -10.45 -12.27
CA LYS A 90 0.95 -10.25 -13.57
C LYS A 90 1.66 -8.89 -13.58
N THR A 91 0.95 -7.82 -13.24
CA THR A 91 1.51 -6.46 -13.25
C THR A 91 2.64 -6.31 -12.25
N PHE A 92 2.49 -6.87 -11.05
CA PHE A 92 3.53 -6.83 -10.02
C PHE A 92 4.81 -7.55 -10.47
N ILE A 93 4.70 -8.69 -11.16
CA ILE A 93 5.86 -9.43 -11.68
C ILE A 93 6.62 -8.57 -12.72
N PHE A 94 5.90 -7.89 -13.62
CA PHE A 94 6.52 -6.98 -14.59
C PHE A 94 7.22 -5.80 -13.92
N ALA A 95 6.55 -5.11 -13.00
CA ALA A 95 7.16 -4.01 -12.25
C ALA A 95 8.40 -4.44 -11.45
N LYS A 96 8.35 -5.64 -10.85
CA LYS A 96 9.49 -6.24 -10.13
C LYS A 96 10.64 -6.57 -11.08
N GLY A 97 10.36 -6.97 -12.32
CA GLY A 97 11.36 -7.21 -13.37
C GLY A 97 12.13 -5.92 -13.69
N ILE A 98 11.39 -4.85 -14.04
CA ILE A 98 11.96 -3.54 -14.33
C ILE A 98 12.80 -3.04 -13.15
N TYR A 99 12.28 -3.14 -11.92
CA TYR A 99 13.03 -2.73 -10.73
C TYR A 99 14.28 -3.57 -10.47
N LYS A 100 14.25 -4.88 -10.73
CA LYS A 100 15.43 -5.75 -10.56
C LYS A 100 16.54 -5.40 -11.55
N GLU A 101 16.19 -5.07 -12.78
CA GLU A 101 17.15 -4.72 -13.83
C GLU A 101 17.68 -3.28 -13.62
N HIS A 102 16.79 -2.34 -13.33
CA HIS A 102 17.10 -0.90 -13.40
C HIS A 102 17.01 -0.13 -12.08
N GLY A 103 16.57 -0.77 -10.99
CA GLY A 103 16.50 -0.13 -9.67
C GLY A 103 17.88 0.21 -9.11
N ASP A 104 17.93 1.22 -8.24
CA ASP A 104 19.16 1.66 -7.59
C ASP A 104 19.76 0.54 -6.70
N SER A 105 21.06 0.27 -6.91
CA SER A 105 21.83 -0.75 -6.18
C SER A 105 21.85 -0.49 -4.67
N ALA A 106 21.89 0.77 -4.22
CA ALA A 106 21.85 1.09 -2.78
C ALA A 106 20.48 0.75 -2.19
N SER A 107 19.40 1.08 -2.90
CA SER A 107 18.02 0.74 -2.53
C SER A 107 17.75 -0.78 -2.53
N LYS A 108 18.34 -1.52 -3.48
CA LYS A 108 18.32 -3.00 -3.52
C LYS A 108 19.08 -3.61 -2.33
N ASN A 109 20.26 -3.08 -2.02
CA ASN A 109 21.09 -3.54 -0.90
C ASN A 109 20.43 -3.27 0.46
N PHE A 110 19.83 -2.09 0.64
CA PHE A 110 19.08 -1.77 1.86
C PHE A 110 17.85 -2.67 2.04
N SER A 111 17.10 -2.91 0.96
CA SER A 111 15.92 -3.78 0.97
C SER A 111 16.23 -5.22 1.39
N ASN A 112 17.44 -5.69 1.08
CA ASN A 112 17.95 -7.03 1.44
C ASN A 112 18.76 -7.04 2.75
N SER A 113 19.02 -5.88 3.35
CA SER A 113 19.81 -5.78 4.57
C SER A 113 19.00 -6.15 5.83
N LYS A 114 19.69 -6.65 6.86
CA LYS A 114 19.11 -6.87 8.20
C LYS A 114 18.59 -5.56 8.85
N LEU A 115 19.04 -4.40 8.36
CA LEU A 115 18.64 -3.07 8.86
C LEU A 115 17.22 -2.67 8.47
N ARG A 116 16.61 -3.31 7.46
CA ARG A 116 15.22 -3.08 7.05
C ARG A 116 14.21 -3.36 8.18
N GLY A 117 14.55 -4.23 9.13
CA GLY A 117 13.72 -4.53 10.30
C GLY A 117 13.87 -3.52 11.44
N LEU A 118 15.04 -2.87 11.58
CA LEU A 118 15.30 -1.93 12.66
C LEU A 118 14.54 -0.61 12.49
N LEU A 119 14.43 -0.09 11.27
CA LEU A 119 13.68 1.16 11.00
C LEU A 119 12.16 1.05 11.16
N LYS A 120 11.61 -0.16 11.39
CA LYS A 120 10.18 -0.32 11.65
C LYS A 120 9.77 0.01 13.09
N HIS A 121 10.72 0.15 14.02
CA HIS A 121 10.41 0.29 15.44
C HIS A 121 10.51 1.71 16.02
N ASP A 122 11.03 2.70 15.28
CA ASP A 122 11.30 4.03 15.85
C ASP A 122 10.44 5.18 15.30
N PHE A 123 9.30 4.87 14.66
CA PHE A 123 8.28 5.89 14.34
C PHE A 123 6.98 5.68 15.13
N LYS A 124 7.08 5.21 16.39
CA LYS A 124 6.07 5.62 17.36
C LYS A 124 6.32 7.09 17.61
N GLU A 125 5.48 7.92 17.02
CA GLU A 125 5.35 9.34 17.32
C GLU A 125 5.55 9.55 18.83
N GLU A 126 6.67 10.16 19.22
CA GLU A 126 6.81 10.78 20.54
C GLU A 126 5.87 11.99 20.60
N LYS A 127 4.56 11.75 20.64
CA LYS A 127 3.54 12.78 20.90
C LYS A 127 3.34 13.02 22.39
N GLU A 128 4.06 12.33 23.27
CA GLU A 128 3.86 12.43 24.72
C GLU A 128 5.02 13.06 25.51
N THR A 129 6.19 13.30 24.91
CA THR A 129 7.34 13.90 25.61
C THR A 129 7.35 15.43 25.54
N THR A 130 6.80 16.04 24.47
CA THR A 130 6.74 17.50 24.33
C THR A 130 5.73 18.16 25.29
N THR A 131 4.65 17.46 25.66
CA THR A 131 3.61 18.00 26.54
C THR A 131 4.08 18.10 28.00
N LYS A 132 4.98 17.23 28.46
CA LYS A 132 5.54 17.31 29.82
C LYS A 132 6.60 18.41 29.94
N GLN A 133 7.46 18.57 28.94
CA GLN A 133 8.48 19.63 28.96
C GLN A 133 7.87 21.03 28.88
N ASN A 134 6.82 21.24 28.08
CA ASN A 134 6.14 22.54 28.00
C ASN A 134 5.34 22.89 29.26
N LYS A 135 4.86 21.90 30.02
CA LYS A 135 4.17 22.11 31.30
C LYS A 135 5.16 22.46 32.42
N GLU A 136 6.31 21.78 32.48
CA GLU A 136 7.38 22.14 33.42
C GLU A 136 8.00 23.51 33.12
N LEU A 137 8.10 23.91 31.85
CA LEU A 137 8.56 25.24 31.47
C LEU A 137 7.55 26.33 31.81
N SER A 138 6.23 26.10 31.65
CA SER A 138 5.23 27.11 32.05
C SER A 138 5.07 27.22 33.57
N ASP A 139 5.19 26.10 34.31
CA ASP A 139 5.13 26.09 35.77
C ASP A 139 6.36 26.77 36.40
N LYS A 140 7.53 26.72 35.75
CA LYS A 140 8.73 27.47 36.17
C LYS A 140 8.65 28.95 35.82
N PHE A 141 7.99 29.32 34.71
CA PHE A 141 7.85 30.72 34.31
C PHE A 141 6.84 31.49 35.17
N ASN A 142 5.79 30.82 35.67
CA ASN A 142 4.80 31.45 36.55
C ASN A 142 5.28 31.63 38.00
N LYS A 143 6.20 30.81 38.51
CA LYS A 143 6.74 30.98 39.88
C LYS A 143 7.68 32.19 40.04
N ASN A 144 8.19 32.76 38.95
CA ASN A 144 9.08 33.92 38.99
C ASN A 144 8.36 35.28 38.89
N LYS A 145 7.01 35.31 38.77
CA LYS A 145 6.24 36.57 38.74
C LYS A 145 5.69 37.01 40.09
N ASP A 146 5.72 36.16 41.11
CA ASP A 146 5.09 36.44 42.41
C ASP A 146 6.10 36.93 43.49
N VAL A 147 7.31 37.36 43.12
CA VAL A 147 8.36 37.76 44.09
C VAL A 147 8.70 39.26 44.07
N ASP A 148 8.18 40.05 43.13
CA ASP A 148 8.51 41.49 43.03
C ASP A 148 7.31 42.44 43.20
N MET A 149 6.41 42.15 44.13
CA MET A 149 5.37 43.09 44.58
C MET A 149 5.20 42.99 46.10
N ASP A 150 6.20 43.47 46.85
CA ASP A 150 6.04 44.05 48.19
C ASP A 150 7.34 44.79 48.58
N LYS A 151 7.39 46.08 48.26
CA LYS A 151 8.22 47.11 48.90
C LYS A 151 7.42 48.39 49.03
#